data_AF-A0A430B9M4-F1
#
_entry.id   AF-A0A430B9M4-F1
#
_cell.length_a   1.000
_cell.length_b   1.000
_cell.length_c   1.000
_cell.angle_alpha   90.00
_cell.angle_beta   90.00
_cell.angle_gamma   90.00
#
_symmetry.space_group_name_H-M   'P 1'
#
loop_
_entity.id
_entity.type
_entity.pdbx_description
1 polymer ?
#
loop_
_entity_poly.entity_id
_entity_poly.type
_entity_poly.pdbx_seq_one_letter_code
_entity_poly.pdbx_strand_id
1 'polypeptide(L)'
;MSRKPSFANLRDRQAAIPTIAPSTSPAVVPPKGPASREGRKQIAGFFTPEMSFAMHMLARRQGRSLQALMAEAFNDVLRKHGESPIGD
;
A
#
# COMPACT_ATOMS: atom_id res chain seq x y z
N MET A 1 -35.25 0.05 19.41
CA MET A 1 -34.92 0.38 18.00
C MET A 1 -33.54 1.02 17.97
N SER A 2 -32.53 0.30 17.48
CA SER A 2 -31.12 0.71 17.53
C SER A 2 -30.81 1.70 16.40
N ARG A 3 -30.35 2.92 16.74
CA ARG A 3 -29.96 3.94 15.76
C ARG A 3 -28.55 3.60 15.24
N LYS A 4 -28.47 3.24 13.96
CA LYS A 4 -27.22 3.01 13.23
C LYS A 4 -26.32 4.25 13.34
N PRO A 5 -25.06 4.15 13.81
CA PRO A 5 -24.18 5.30 13.84
C PRO A 5 -23.81 5.69 12.40
N SER A 6 -24.22 6.89 12.01
CA SER A 6 -23.92 7.50 10.71
C SER A 6 -22.46 7.93 10.63
N PHE A 7 -21.86 7.75 9.44
CA PHE A 7 -20.48 8.17 9.10
C PHE A 7 -20.25 9.70 9.15
N ALA A 8 -21.25 10.49 9.58
CA ALA A 8 -21.10 11.92 9.78
C ALA A 8 -20.18 12.30 10.96
N ASN A 9 -19.93 11.38 11.90
CA ASN A 9 -19.17 11.67 13.14
C ASN A 9 -17.62 11.57 13.00
N LEU A 10 -17.08 11.44 11.79
CA LEU A 10 -15.63 11.25 11.62
C LEU A 10 -14.81 12.55 11.64
N ARG A 11 -15.46 13.72 11.53
CA ARG A 11 -14.77 15.02 11.44
C ARG A 11 -14.62 15.77 12.75
N ASP A 12 -15.22 15.29 13.84
CA ASP A 12 -15.23 15.96 15.15
C ASP A 12 -14.63 15.08 16.26
N ARG A 13 -13.51 14.42 15.99
CA ARG A 13 -12.60 13.96 17.05
C ARG A 13 -11.43 14.94 17.14
N GLN A 14 -11.75 16.12 17.65
CA GLN A 14 -10.75 17.02 18.23
C GLN A 14 -10.02 16.25 19.35
N ALA A 15 -8.70 16.21 19.29
CA ALA A 15 -7.86 15.44 20.20
C ALA A 15 -8.07 15.86 21.66
N ALA A 16 -8.61 14.97 22.48
CA ALA A 16 -8.43 15.03 23.93
C ALA A 16 -6.99 14.61 24.24
N ILE A 17 -6.21 15.53 24.82
CA ILE A 17 -4.84 15.27 25.28
C ILE A 17 -4.97 14.45 26.59
N PRO A 18 -4.51 13.18 26.64
CA PRO A 18 -4.57 12.41 27.87
C PRO A 18 -3.40 12.80 28.79
N THR A 19 -3.74 13.21 30.02
CA THR A 19 -2.82 13.29 31.16
C THR A 19 -2.05 11.97 31.31
N ILE A 20 -0.72 12.05 31.26
CA ILE A 20 0.18 10.89 31.33
C ILE A 20 0.33 10.48 32.80
N ALA A 21 -0.41 9.46 33.23
CA ALA A 21 -0.07 8.66 34.40
C ALA A 21 0.76 7.44 33.95
N PRO A 22 1.83 7.04 34.67
CA PRO A 22 2.67 5.93 34.26
C PRO A 22 1.91 4.61 34.45
N SER A 23 1.27 4.16 33.37
CA SER A 23 0.67 2.83 33.27
C SER A 23 1.64 1.91 32.55
N THR A 24 2.03 0.84 33.23
CA THR A 24 2.81 -0.28 32.69
C THR A 24 2.10 -0.82 31.45
N SER A 25 2.61 -0.45 30.28
CA SER A 25 2.01 -0.80 29.00
C SER A 25 2.31 -2.27 28.68
N PRO A 26 1.30 -3.11 28.37
CA PRO A 26 1.54 -4.44 27.85
C PRO A 26 2.29 -4.34 26.52
N ALA A 27 3.24 -5.26 26.29
CA ALA A 27 4.06 -5.29 25.10
C ALA A 27 3.20 -5.22 23.83
N VAL A 28 3.34 -4.12 23.10
CA VAL A 28 2.66 -3.89 21.81
C VAL A 28 3.29 -4.86 20.80
N VAL A 29 2.61 -5.99 20.58
CA VAL A 29 2.91 -6.84 19.43
C VAL A 29 2.54 -6.02 18.20
N PRO A 30 3.48 -5.69 17.29
CA PRO A 30 3.16 -4.90 16.12
C PRO A 30 2.10 -5.66 15.32
N PRO A 31 1.01 -5.01 14.89
CA PRO A 31 -0.01 -5.67 14.10
C PRO A 31 0.65 -6.25 12.85
N LYS A 32 0.44 -7.55 12.61
CA LYS A 32 0.89 -8.21 11.39
C LYS A 32 0.28 -7.44 10.21
N GLY A 33 1.13 -6.88 9.35
CA GLY A 33 0.69 -6.13 8.18
C GLY A 33 -0.17 -6.99 7.26
N PRO A 34 -0.85 -6.40 6.25
CA PRO A 34 -1.64 -7.16 5.29
C PRO A 34 -0.82 -8.28 4.67
N ALA A 35 -1.42 -9.47 4.48
CA ALA A 35 -0.77 -10.62 3.86
C ALA A 35 -0.11 -10.28 2.51
N SER A 36 -0.70 -9.34 1.75
CA SER A 36 -0.15 -8.85 0.49
C SER A 36 1.23 -8.17 0.61
N ARG A 37 1.67 -7.79 1.82
CA ARG A 37 2.96 -7.15 2.08
C ARG A 37 3.97 -8.09 2.77
N GLU A 38 3.56 -9.28 3.18
CA GLU A 38 4.46 -10.26 3.79
C GLU A 38 5.51 -10.70 2.77
N GLY A 39 6.80 -10.60 3.13
CA GLY A 39 7.92 -10.96 2.25
C GLY A 39 8.16 -10.03 1.05
N ARG A 40 7.41 -8.93 0.92
CA ARG A 40 7.53 -7.99 -0.21
C ARG A 40 8.10 -6.64 0.22
N LYS A 41 8.96 -6.06 -0.63
CA LYS A 41 9.52 -4.72 -0.44
C LYS A 41 8.81 -3.73 -1.36
N GLN A 42 8.39 -2.58 -0.82
CA GLN A 42 7.82 -1.51 -1.62
C GLN A 42 8.90 -0.84 -2.47
N ILE A 43 8.60 -0.64 -3.75
CA ILE A 43 9.40 0.16 -4.68
C ILE A 43 8.59 1.41 -5.00
N ALA A 44 9.20 2.59 -4.84
CA ALA A 44 8.56 3.88 -5.10
C ALA A 44 9.50 4.77 -5.89
N GLY A 45 8.94 5.56 -6.80
CA GLY A 45 9.63 6.55 -7.62
C GLY A 45 8.68 7.67 -8.01
N PHE A 46 9.23 8.85 -8.30
CA PHE A 46 8.46 9.98 -8.81
C PHE A 46 8.38 9.88 -10.33
N PHE A 47 7.16 9.87 -10.87
CA PHE A 47 6.88 9.82 -12.30
C PHE A 47 5.94 10.95 -12.68
N THR A 48 5.90 11.30 -13.97
CA THR A 48 4.94 12.29 -14.46
C THR A 48 3.51 11.78 -14.27
N PRO A 49 2.53 12.68 -14.02
CA PRO A 49 1.12 12.28 -13.91
C PRO A 49 0.62 11.55 -15.16
N GLU A 50 1.07 11.98 -16.34
CA GLU A 50 0.73 11.36 -17.63
C GLU A 50 1.24 9.93 -17.74
N MET A 51 2.49 9.66 -17.35
CA MET A 51 3.05 8.32 -17.35
C MET A 51 2.29 7.40 -16.39
N SER A 52 2.01 7.88 -15.16
CA SER A 52 1.23 7.14 -14.18
C SER A 52 -0.15 6.77 -14.74
N PHE A 53 -0.83 7.73 -15.36
CA PHE A 53 -2.12 7.51 -16.00
C PHE A 53 -2.05 6.46 -17.12
N ALA A 54 -1.08 6.59 -18.04
CA ALA A 54 -0.90 5.67 -19.15
C ALA A 54 -0.65 4.22 -18.67
N MET A 55 0.20 4.04 -17.66
CA MET A 55 0.48 2.72 -17.07
C MET A 55 -0.76 2.11 -16.41
N HIS A 56 -1.52 2.91 -15.67
CA HIS A 56 -2.78 2.45 -15.08
C HIS A 56 -3.83 2.06 -16.13
N MET A 57 -3.96 2.84 -17.21
CA MET A 57 -4.87 2.52 -18.31
C MET A 57 -4.46 1.23 -19.04
N LEU A 58 -3.16 1.05 -19.27
CA LEU A 58 -2.63 -0.17 -19.89
C LEU A 58 -2.94 -1.41 -19.04
N ALA A 59 -2.65 -1.35 -17.74
CA ALA A 59 -2.93 -2.45 -16.82
C ALA A 59 -4.42 -2.82 -16.80
N ARG A 60 -5.31 -1.81 -16.75
CA ARG A 60 -6.77 -2.01 -16.80
C ARG A 60 -7.23 -2.66 -18.10
N ARG A 61 -6.71 -2.19 -19.24
CA ARG A 61 -7.04 -2.76 -20.56
C ARG A 61 -6.65 -4.23 -20.67
N GLN A 62 -5.58 -4.64 -19.99
CA GLN A 62 -5.12 -6.03 -19.94
C GLN A 62 -5.79 -6.85 -18.83
N GLY A 63 -6.65 -6.27 -18.00
CA GLY A 63 -7.26 -6.95 -16.86
C GLY A 63 -6.26 -7.34 -15.76
N ARG A 64 -5.12 -6.62 -15.67
CA ARG A 64 -4.03 -6.92 -14.72
C ARG A 64 -3.86 -5.81 -13.70
N SER A 65 -3.22 -6.13 -12.58
CA SER A 65 -2.81 -5.13 -11.61
C SER A 65 -1.62 -4.32 -12.16
N LEU A 66 -1.48 -3.07 -11.73
CA LEU A 66 -0.29 -2.27 -12.06
C LEU A 66 0.99 -2.94 -11.56
N GLN A 67 0.93 -3.59 -10.38
CA GLN A 67 2.07 -4.33 -9.84
C GLN A 67 2.53 -5.45 -10.78
N ALA A 68 1.61 -6.23 -11.36
CA ALA A 68 1.95 -7.29 -12.29
C ALA A 68 2.58 -6.75 -13.58
N LEU A 69 2.08 -5.62 -14.09
CA LEU A 69 2.66 -4.93 -15.25
C LEU A 69 4.08 -4.42 -14.93
N MET A 70 4.29 -3.85 -13.75
CA MET A 70 5.60 -3.35 -13.32
C MET A 70 6.59 -4.48 -13.07
N ALA A 71 6.16 -5.60 -12.49
CA ALA A 71 7.00 -6.79 -12.29
C ALA A 71 7.52 -7.34 -13.62
N GLU A 72 6.65 -7.40 -14.64
CA GLU A 72 7.05 -7.77 -16.01
C GLU A 72 8.09 -6.80 -16.58
N ALA A 73 7.83 -5.50 -16.51
CA ALA A 73 8.76 -4.48 -16.99
C ALA A 73 10.13 -4.56 -16.28
N PHE A 74 10.16 -4.80 -14.97
CA PHE A 74 11.40 -4.98 -14.22
C PHE A 74 12.15 -6.24 -14.65
N ASN A 75 11.44 -7.35 -14.87
CA ASN A 75 12.04 -8.59 -15.37
C ASN A 75 12.64 -8.40 -16.77
N ASP A 76 12.00 -7.62 -17.63
CA ASP A 76 12.52 -7.33 -18.97
C ASP A 76 13.79 -6.48 -18.92
N VAL A 77 13.86 -5.52 -17.99
CA VAL A 77 15.10 -4.77 -17.71
C VAL A 77 16.20 -5.71 -17.21
N LEU A 78 15.92 -6.59 -16.24
CA LEU A 78 16.90 -7.56 -15.73
C LEU A 78 17.44 -8.45 -16.85
N ARG A 79 16.55 -9.02 -17.67
CA ARG A 79 16.93 -9.85 -18.83
C ARG A 79 17.82 -9.10 -19.82
N LYS A 80 17.51 -7.83 -20.10
CA LYS A 80 18.33 -6.99 -20.98
C LYS A 80 19.76 -6.82 -20.47
N HIS A 81 19.96 -6.90 -19.15
CA HIS A 81 21.27 -6.81 -18.51
C HIS A 81 21.91 -8.18 -18.21
N GLY A 82 21.33 -9.29 -18.69
CA GLY A 82 21.84 -10.63 -18.45
C GLY A 82 21.53 -11.20 -17.06
N GLU A 83 20.70 -10.51 -16.29
CA GLU A 83 20.26 -10.94 -14.97
C GLU A 83 19.04 -11.87 -15.06
N SER A 84 18.93 -12.79 -14.09
CA SER A 84 17.75 -13.66 -13.99
C SER A 84 16.51 -12.86 -13.56
N PRO A 85 15.33 -13.13 -14.13
CA PRO A 85 14.09 -12.49 -13.70
C PRO A 85 13.70 -12.95 -12.29
N ILE A 86 13.34 -12.00 -11.42
CA ILE A 86 13.06 -12.26 -9.98
C ILE A 86 11.69 -11.69 -9.54
N GLY A 87 11.07 -10.84 -10.37
CA GLY A 87 9.80 -10.19 -10.03
C GLY A 87 8.60 -11.13 -10.19
N ASP A 88 7.74 -11.16 -9.16
CA ASP A 88 6.43 -11.83 -9.09
C ASP A 88 5.32 -10.79 -8.79
#